data_AF-A0A093WE51-F1
#
_entry.id   AF-A0A093WE51-F1
#
_cell.length_a   1.000
_cell.length_b   1.000
_cell.length_c   1.000
_cell.angle_alpha   90.00
_cell.angle_beta   90.00
_cell.angle_gamma   90.00
#
_symmetry.space_group_name_H-M   'P 1'
#
loop_
_entity.id
_entity.type
_entity.pdbx_description
1 polymer ?
#
loop_
_entity_poly.entity_id
_entity_poly.type
_entity_poly.pdbx_seq_one_letter_code
_entity_poly.pdbx_strand_id
1 'polypeptide(L)'
;MNSNFGIHLKHKSIISVSGTDCINFLQNIISNDILLVTDRNSIYSYLLSPQGKFLYDFMIIQQSKDNYLLQCNKEVATDFVTKLRTYKLRSNIEVKQVDEKFKSYFFNTANELIKTSFKTIKGFTISNNYGFFLMIQELMNLEFTE
;
A
#
# COMPACT_ATOMS: atom_id res chain seq x y z
N MET A 1 10.35 14.87 25.35
CA MET A 1 8.96 15.00 24.86
C MET A 1 8.91 14.40 23.47
N ASN A 2 8.53 13.14 23.33
CA ASN A 2 8.19 12.58 22.02
C ASN A 2 6.68 12.78 21.85
N SER A 3 6.30 13.90 21.23
CA SER A 3 4.90 14.20 20.91
C SER A 3 4.45 13.31 19.76
N ASN A 4 3.19 12.87 19.81
CA ASN A 4 2.56 12.21 18.67
C ASN A 4 2.44 13.23 17.54
N PHE A 5 2.80 12.85 16.31
CA PHE A 5 2.65 13.71 15.14
C PHE A 5 2.33 12.91 13.88
N GLY A 6 1.69 13.55 12.90
CA GLY A 6 1.41 13.00 11.58
C GLY A 6 2.06 13.83 10.49
N ILE A 7 2.60 13.19 9.45
CA ILE A 7 3.20 13.84 8.28
C ILE A 7 2.53 13.30 7.02
N HIS A 8 1.95 14.21 6.23
CA HIS A 8 1.50 13.88 4.88
C HIS A 8 2.70 13.62 3.97
N LEU A 9 2.81 12.39 3.45
CA LEU A 9 3.83 11.99 2.50
C LEU A 9 3.45 12.42 1.07
N LYS A 10 3.51 13.73 0.79
CA LYS A 10 3.13 14.33 -0.52
C LYS A 10 3.90 13.76 -1.73
N HIS A 11 5.05 13.15 -1.48
CA HIS A 11 5.91 12.50 -2.47
C HIS A 11 5.49 11.05 -2.79
N LYS A 12 4.44 10.54 -2.13
CA LYS A 12 3.85 9.23 -2.44
C LYS A 12 2.59 9.41 -3.27
N SER A 13 2.31 8.40 -4.09
CA SER A 13 1.10 8.29 -4.89
C SER A 13 0.45 6.93 -4.67
N ILE A 14 -0.86 6.86 -4.89
CA ILE A 14 -1.66 5.66 -4.76
C ILE A 14 -2.23 5.26 -6.12
N ILE A 15 -2.01 4.01 -6.50
CA ILE A 15 -2.57 3.39 -7.71
C ILE A 15 -3.54 2.30 -7.28
N SER A 16 -4.77 2.34 -7.77
CA SER A 16 -5.74 1.25 -7.63
C SER A 16 -5.61 0.28 -8.79
N VAL A 17 -5.61 -1.01 -8.46
CA VAL A 17 -5.75 -2.14 -9.36
C VAL A 17 -7.00 -2.91 -8.91
N SER A 18 -8.08 -2.81 -9.68
CA SER A 18 -9.39 -3.37 -9.33
C SER A 18 -9.99 -4.22 -10.43
N GLY A 19 -10.78 -5.24 -10.10
CA GLY A 19 -11.39 -6.17 -11.07
C GLY A 19 -11.17 -7.64 -10.74
N THR A 20 -11.94 -8.51 -11.37
CA THR A 20 -12.04 -9.93 -10.99
C THR A 20 -10.73 -10.70 -11.14
N ASP A 21 -9.81 -10.22 -11.96
CA ASP A 21 -8.55 -10.91 -12.26
C ASP A 21 -7.35 -10.32 -11.48
N CYS A 22 -7.57 -9.42 -10.52
CA CYS A 22 -6.48 -8.71 -9.82
C CYS A 22 -5.46 -9.64 -9.16
N ILE A 23 -5.93 -10.68 -8.46
CA ILE A 23 -5.04 -11.64 -7.78
C ILE A 23 -4.14 -12.34 -8.80
N ASN A 24 -4.72 -12.92 -9.84
CA ASN A 24 -3.97 -13.61 -10.88
C ASN A 24 -3.03 -12.67 -11.62
N PHE A 25 -3.46 -11.44 -11.92
CA PHE A 25 -2.63 -10.44 -12.56
C PHE A 25 -1.41 -10.07 -11.70
N LEU A 26 -1.65 -9.65 -10.45
CA LEU A 26 -0.59 -9.20 -9.55
C LEU A 26 0.38 -10.34 -9.23
N GLN A 27 -0.13 -11.53 -8.91
CA GLN A 27 0.68 -12.71 -8.58
C GLN A 27 1.69 -13.07 -9.69
N ASN A 28 1.36 -12.78 -10.95
CA ASN A 28 2.21 -13.10 -12.09
C ASN A 28 3.29 -12.05 -12.38
N ILE A 29 3.17 -10.81 -11.86
CA ILE A 29 4.06 -9.71 -12.24
C ILE A 29 4.88 -9.14 -11.09
N ILE A 30 4.44 -9.33 -9.85
CA ILE A 30 5.13 -8.80 -8.68
C ILE A 30 6.15 -9.82 -8.15
N SER A 31 7.16 -9.34 -7.43
CA SER A 31 8.22 -10.19 -6.85
C SER A 31 7.84 -10.90 -5.54
N ASN A 32 6.60 -10.79 -5.07
CA ASN A 32 6.14 -11.28 -3.78
C ASN A 32 4.77 -11.97 -3.92
N ASP A 33 4.30 -12.65 -2.87
CA ASP A 33 3.03 -13.38 -2.91
C ASP A 33 1.86 -12.47 -2.54
N ILE A 34 0.95 -12.22 -3.49
CA ILE A 34 -0.22 -11.35 -3.28
C ILE A 34 -1.20 -11.96 -2.28
N LEU A 35 -1.20 -13.27 -2.07
CA LEU A 35 -2.09 -13.96 -1.13
C LEU A 35 -1.74 -13.64 0.32
N LEU A 36 -0.56 -13.06 0.57
CA LEU A 36 -0.17 -12.54 1.89
C LEU A 36 -0.83 -11.19 2.22
N VAL A 37 -1.39 -10.49 1.23
CA VAL A 37 -2.13 -9.24 1.44
C VAL A 37 -3.55 -9.57 1.86
N THR A 38 -3.93 -9.10 3.04
CA THR A 38 -5.27 -9.28 3.60
C THR A 38 -5.80 -7.95 4.14
N ASP A 39 -6.99 -7.97 4.74
CA ASP A 39 -7.55 -6.88 5.54
C ASP A 39 -6.66 -6.42 6.73
N ARG A 40 -5.66 -7.23 7.11
CA ARG A 40 -4.74 -7.02 8.24
C ARG A 40 -3.27 -7.10 7.85
N ASN A 41 -2.96 -7.30 6.59
CA ASN A 41 -1.60 -7.50 6.14
C ASN A 41 -1.33 -6.76 4.84
N SER A 42 -0.19 -6.08 4.78
CA SER A 42 0.35 -5.49 3.56
C SER A 42 1.67 -6.15 3.22
N ILE A 43 2.08 -6.03 1.97
CA ILE A 43 3.40 -6.46 1.55
C ILE A 43 4.12 -5.33 0.84
N TYR A 44 5.44 -5.35 0.95
CA TYR A 44 6.30 -4.61 0.04
C TYR A 44 6.72 -5.54 -1.09
N SER A 45 6.73 -5.01 -2.31
CA SER A 45 7.05 -5.78 -3.51
C SER A 45 7.67 -4.91 -4.58
N TYR A 46 8.27 -5.58 -5.55
CA TYR A 46 8.83 -4.98 -6.75
C TYR A 46 8.04 -5.41 -7.99
N LEU A 47 8.10 -4.58 -9.02
CA LEU A 47 7.87 -4.99 -10.40
C LEU A 47 9.23 -5.01 -11.11
N LEU A 48 9.56 -6.15 -11.72
CA LEU A 48 10.82 -6.35 -12.41
C LEU A 48 10.59 -6.45 -13.92
N SER A 49 11.64 -6.20 -14.69
CA SER A 49 11.64 -6.56 -16.11
C SER A 49 11.67 -8.09 -16.27
N PRO A 50 11.33 -8.62 -17.46
CA PRO A 50 11.47 -10.06 -17.74
C PRO A 50 12.90 -10.59 -17.55
N GLN A 51 13.91 -9.72 -17.61
CA GLN A 51 15.33 -10.03 -17.36
C GLN A 51 15.73 -9.86 -15.88
N GLY A 52 14.78 -9.60 -14.98
CA GLY A 52 15.00 -9.42 -13.55
C GLY A 52 15.54 -8.04 -13.15
N LYS A 53 15.52 -7.05 -14.05
CA LYS A 53 15.95 -5.68 -13.68
C LYS A 53 14.88 -4.98 -12.87
N PHE A 54 15.29 -4.23 -11.85
CA PHE A 54 14.40 -3.38 -11.07
C PHE A 54 13.71 -2.33 -11.96
N LEU A 55 12.39 -2.20 -11.82
CA LEU A 55 11.61 -1.13 -12.47
C LEU A 55 10.92 -0.24 -11.43
N TYR A 56 10.18 -0.84 -10.50
CA TYR A 56 9.44 -0.09 -9.47
C TYR A 56 9.40 -0.85 -8.15
N ASP A 57 9.32 -0.11 -7.05
CA ASP A 57 8.99 -0.61 -5.73
C ASP A 57 7.70 0.01 -5.20
N PHE A 58 6.96 -0.75 -4.40
CA PHE A 58 5.69 -0.31 -3.87
C PHE A 58 5.24 -1.18 -2.70
N MET A 59 4.37 -0.61 -1.88
CA MET A 59 3.60 -1.36 -0.88
C MET A 59 2.21 -1.65 -1.43
N ILE A 60 1.69 -2.86 -1.16
CA ILE A 60 0.38 -3.32 -1.58
C ILE A 60 -0.51 -3.53 -0.37
N ILE A 61 -1.72 -2.99 -0.42
CA ILE A 61 -2.79 -3.31 0.53
C ILE A 61 -4.05 -3.75 -0.20
N GLN A 62 -4.92 -4.48 0.50
CA GLN A 62 -6.27 -4.78 0.02
C GLN A 62 -7.22 -3.67 0.47
N GLN A 63 -7.91 -3.03 -0.48
CA GLN A 63 -8.96 -2.06 -0.17
C GLN A 63 -10.32 -2.75 0.00
N SER A 64 -10.62 -3.71 -0.88
CA SER A 64 -11.84 -4.49 -0.85
C SER A 64 -11.61 -5.83 -1.55
N LYS A 65 -12.66 -6.66 -1.61
CA LYS A 65 -12.66 -7.79 -2.55
C LYS A 65 -12.33 -7.26 -3.96
N ASP A 66 -11.40 -7.93 -4.63
CA ASP A 66 -10.99 -7.64 -6.00
C ASP A 66 -10.47 -6.20 -6.24
N ASN A 67 -9.94 -5.55 -5.21
CA ASN A 67 -9.32 -4.23 -5.34
C ASN A 67 -8.13 -4.06 -4.40
N TYR A 68 -6.97 -3.83 -5.00
CA TYR A 68 -5.71 -3.61 -4.33
C TYR A 68 -5.21 -2.22 -4.63
N LEU A 69 -4.48 -1.67 -3.67
CA LEU A 69 -3.86 -0.38 -3.84
C LEU A 69 -2.35 -0.48 -3.66
N LEU A 70 -1.64 0.19 -4.56
CA LEU A 70 -0.19 0.23 -4.65
C LEU A 70 0.28 1.64 -4.26
N GLN A 71 1.02 1.75 -3.16
CA GLN A 71 1.68 2.99 -2.76
C GLN A 71 3.10 3.01 -3.32
N CYS A 72 3.41 4.00 -4.16
CA CYS A 72 4.73 4.16 -4.79
C CYS A 72 5.24 5.61 -4.66
N ASN A 73 6.46 5.87 -5.13
CA ASN A 73 6.93 7.25 -5.33
C ASN A 73 6.07 7.92 -6.41
N LYS A 74 5.62 9.15 -6.13
CA LYS A 74 4.79 9.94 -7.03
C LYS A 74 5.49 10.26 -8.36
N GLU A 75 6.80 10.43 -8.35
CA GLU A 75 7.59 10.73 -9.56
C GLU A 75 7.49 9.65 -10.63
N VAL A 76 7.27 8.40 -10.23
CA VAL A 76 7.17 7.24 -11.15
C VAL A 76 5.74 6.77 -11.37
N ALA A 77 4.74 7.35 -10.70
CA ALA A 77 3.39 6.80 -10.65
C ALA A 77 2.71 6.75 -12.03
N THR A 78 2.82 7.81 -12.82
CA THR A 78 2.23 7.87 -14.18
C THR A 78 2.82 6.82 -15.11
N ASP A 79 4.14 6.65 -15.08
CA ASP A 79 4.85 5.65 -15.88
C ASP A 79 4.52 4.23 -15.39
N PHE A 80 4.46 4.03 -14.07
CA PHE A 80 4.09 2.75 -13.47
C PHE A 80 2.67 2.32 -13.83
N VAL A 81 1.68 3.24 -13.79
CA VAL A 81 0.30 2.98 -14.27
C VAL A 81 0.31 2.55 -15.73
N THR A 82 1.07 3.26 -16.57
CA THR A 82 1.19 2.94 -18.00
C THR A 82 1.76 1.53 -18.19
N LYS A 83 2.80 1.17 -17.42
CA LYS A 83 3.41 -0.15 -17.46
C LYS A 83 2.46 -1.27 -17.04
N LEU A 84 1.74 -1.10 -15.93
CA LEU A 84 0.73 -2.05 -15.47
C LEU A 84 -0.36 -2.28 -16.51
N ARG A 85 -0.80 -1.21 -17.19
CA ARG A 85 -1.77 -1.31 -18.30
C ARG A 85 -1.21 -2.06 -19.49
N THR A 86 0.08 -1.94 -19.82
CA THR A 86 0.73 -2.77 -20.84
C THR A 86 0.72 -4.25 -20.46
N TYR A 87 0.98 -4.57 -19.20
CA TYR A 87 1.02 -5.96 -18.72
C TYR A 87 -0.37 -6.59 -18.51
N LYS A 88 -1.42 -5.78 -18.37
CA LYS A 88 -2.79 -6.24 -18.16
C LYS A 88 -3.27 -7.24 -19.23
N LEU A 89 -2.91 -7.05 -20.50
CA LEU A 89 -3.42 -7.82 -21.64
C LEU A 89 -4.95 -7.95 -21.62
N ARG A 90 -5.47 -9.18 -21.53
CA ARG A 90 -6.92 -9.50 -21.50
C ARG A 90 -7.50 -9.57 -20.09
N SER A 91 -6.70 -9.38 -19.05
CA SER A 91 -7.17 -9.48 -17.66
C SER A 91 -8.28 -8.47 -17.41
N ASN A 92 -9.37 -8.88 -16.79
CA ASN A 92 -10.49 -8.03 -16.42
C ASN A 92 -10.17 -7.19 -15.17
N ILE A 93 -9.28 -6.22 -15.35
CA ILE A 93 -8.86 -5.28 -14.30
C ILE A 93 -8.90 -3.82 -14.78
N GLU A 94 -8.88 -2.87 -13.88
CA GLU A 94 -8.73 -1.46 -14.13
C GLU A 94 -7.58 -0.93 -13.29
N VAL A 95 -6.71 -0.13 -13.91
CA VAL A 95 -5.56 0.49 -13.24
C VAL A 95 -5.70 2.00 -13.31
N LYS A 96 -5.74 2.66 -12.15
CA LYS A 96 -5.96 4.11 -12.01
C LYS A 96 -5.10 4.71 -10.91
N GLN A 97 -4.52 5.87 -11.15
CA GLN A 97 -4.00 6.71 -10.07
C GLN A 97 -5.18 7.35 -9.33
N VAL A 98 -5.16 7.31 -7.99
CA VAL A 98 -6.30 7.67 -7.13
C VAL A 98 -5.90 8.63 -6.01
N ASP A 99 -4.90 9.48 -6.26
CA ASP A 99 -4.38 10.48 -5.31
C ASP A 99 -5.44 11.48 -4.84
N GLU A 100 -6.52 11.69 -5.59
CA GLU A 100 -7.64 12.54 -5.18
C GLU A 100 -8.47 11.92 -4.05
N LYS A 101 -8.53 10.58 -4.01
CA LYS A 101 -9.31 9.81 -3.03
C LYS A 101 -8.47 9.33 -1.86
N PHE A 102 -7.20 9.03 -2.10
CA PHE A 102 -6.31 8.46 -1.10
C PHE A 102 -5.04 9.29 -0.96
N LYS A 103 -4.61 9.48 0.29
CA LYS A 103 -3.36 10.16 0.66
C LYS A 103 -2.57 9.24 1.58
N SER A 104 -1.24 9.41 1.57
CA SER A 104 -0.31 8.63 2.40
C SER A 104 0.17 9.49 3.57
N TYR A 105 0.11 8.95 4.78
CA TYR A 105 0.56 9.63 5.99
C TYR A 105 1.50 8.72 6.78
N PHE A 106 2.48 9.33 7.42
CA PHE A 106 3.29 8.69 8.46
C PHE A 106 2.89 9.27 9.81
N PHE A 107 2.71 8.43 10.81
CA PHE A 107 2.45 8.87 12.17
C PHE A 107 3.59 8.44 13.08
N ASN A 108 3.85 9.21 14.12
CA ASN A 108 4.71 8.82 15.22
C ASN A 108 3.83 8.70 16.47
N THR A 109 3.84 7.54 17.11
CA THR A 109 3.08 7.27 18.33
C THR A 109 3.98 6.61 19.38
N ALA A 110 5.09 7.28 19.70
CA ALA A 110 6.23 6.70 20.42
C ALA A 110 5.96 6.22 21.86
N ASN A 111 4.84 6.53 22.52
CA ASN A 111 4.70 6.30 23.96
C ASN A 111 3.66 5.26 24.42
N GLU A 112 2.61 4.95 23.65
CA GLU A 112 1.54 4.05 24.14
C GLU A 112 1.61 2.61 23.60
N LEU A 113 2.27 2.41 22.46
CA LEU A 113 2.22 1.15 21.71
C LEU A 113 3.28 0.12 22.12
N ILE A 114 4.41 0.58 22.69
CA ILE A 114 5.57 -0.25 23.02
C ILE A 114 5.29 -1.24 24.16
N LYS A 115 4.25 -1.02 24.99
CA LYS A 115 3.99 -1.82 26.19
C LYS A 115 3.15 -3.09 26.00
N THR A 116 2.31 -3.20 24.96
CA THR A 116 1.13 -4.10 25.10
C THR A 116 1.01 -5.24 24.09
N SER A 117 1.52 -5.15 22.85
CA SER A 117 1.23 -6.22 21.87
C SER A 117 2.01 -6.10 20.56
N PHE A 118 3.30 -6.44 20.57
CA PHE A 118 4.01 -6.75 19.33
C PHE A 118 4.00 -8.26 19.10
N LYS A 119 3.41 -8.70 17.99
CA LYS A 119 3.68 -10.03 17.43
C LYS A 119 4.50 -9.86 16.17
N THR A 120 5.72 -10.40 16.19
CA THR A 120 6.67 -10.36 15.07
C THR A 120 6.25 -11.34 13.98
N ILE A 121 5.20 -10.99 13.23
CA ILE A 121 4.71 -11.78 12.09
C ILE A 121 4.99 -11.01 10.81
N LYS A 122 5.52 -11.69 9.79
CA LYS A 122 5.84 -11.09 8.48
C LYS A 122 4.57 -10.51 7.83
N GLY A 123 4.63 -9.27 7.37
CA GLY A 123 3.56 -8.63 6.58
C GLY A 123 2.41 -7.97 7.37
N PHE A 124 2.55 -7.79 8.69
CA PHE A 124 1.48 -7.24 9.54
C PHE A 124 1.14 -5.76 9.23
N THR A 125 -0.15 -5.40 9.14
CA THR A 125 -0.65 -4.05 8.84
C THR A 125 -2.01 -3.77 9.47
N ILE A 126 -2.25 -2.57 9.99
CA ILE A 126 -3.53 -2.26 10.63
C ILE A 126 -4.38 -1.41 9.71
N SER A 127 -5.63 -1.84 9.51
CA SER A 127 -6.63 -1.11 8.75
C SER A 127 -7.50 -0.24 9.65
N ASN A 128 -7.78 0.99 9.20
CA ASN A 128 -8.79 1.89 9.77
C ASN A 128 -9.46 2.71 8.66
N ASN A 129 -10.50 3.48 9.01
CA ASN A 129 -11.35 4.20 8.06
C ASN A 129 -10.71 5.42 7.35
N TYR A 130 -9.43 5.74 7.60
CA TYR A 130 -8.79 7.00 7.14
C TYR A 130 -7.63 6.83 6.15
N GLY A 131 -7.40 5.63 5.60
CA GLY A 131 -6.37 5.40 4.58
C GLY A 131 -5.09 4.76 5.13
N PHE A 132 -4.07 4.69 4.28
CA PHE A 132 -2.95 3.76 4.41
C PHE A 132 -2.03 4.12 5.56
N PHE A 133 -1.94 3.21 6.51
CA PHE A 133 -0.98 3.26 7.60
C PHE A 133 0.14 2.23 7.35
N LEU A 134 1.35 2.73 7.13
CA LEU A 134 2.56 2.04 7.61
C LEU A 134 2.73 2.45 9.06
N MET A 135 2.07 1.77 10.00
CA MET A 135 2.51 1.82 11.39
C MET A 135 2.25 0.52 12.13
N ILE A 136 3.22 0.29 13.00
CA ILE A 136 3.13 -0.47 14.22
C ILE A 136 1.93 0.02 15.09
N GLN A 137 1.27 -0.95 15.71
CA GLN A 137 -0.10 -1.06 16.24
C GLN A 137 -0.51 -0.20 17.44
N GLU A 138 -1.67 0.49 17.61
CA GLU A 138 -3.02 0.60 17.00
C GLU A 138 -3.68 1.94 17.47
N LEU A 139 -4.62 2.56 16.73
CA LEU A 139 -5.25 3.88 17.03
C LEU A 139 -6.75 3.76 17.38
N MET A 140 -7.15 4.32 18.53
CA MET A 140 -8.45 4.97 18.74
C MET A 140 -8.36 6.02 19.85
N ASN A 141 -8.94 7.19 19.59
CA ASN A 141 -9.13 8.37 20.46
C ASN A 141 -7.98 9.39 20.51
N LEU A 142 -7.76 10.17 19.44
CA LEU A 142 -7.05 11.45 19.58
C LEU A 142 -7.68 12.52 18.67
N GLU A 143 -8.15 13.60 19.31
CA GLU A 143 -8.51 14.86 18.66
C GLU A 143 -7.25 15.48 18.07
N PHE A 144 -7.33 15.91 16.81
CA PHE A 144 -6.23 16.57 16.11
C PHE A 144 -6.37 18.09 16.28
N THR A 145 -5.40 18.73 16.93
CA THR A 145 -5.18 20.17 16.77
C THR A 145 -4.29 20.41 15.55
N GLU A 146 -4.66 21.43 14.75
CA GLU A 146 -4.01 21.85 13.50
C GLU A 146 -2.49 22.04 13.58
#